data_AF-A0A6N1MJD3-F1
#
_entry.id   AF-A0A6N1MJD3-F1
#
_cell.length_a   1.000
_cell.length_b   1.000
_cell.length_c   1.000
_cell.angle_alpha   90.00
_cell.angle_beta   90.00
_cell.angle_gamma   90.00
#
_symmetry.space_group_name_H-M   'P 1'
#
loop_
_entity.id
_entity.type
_entity.pdbx_description
1 polymer ?
#
loop_
_entity_poly.entity_id
_entity_poly.type
_entity_poly.pdbx_seq_one_letter_code
_entity_poly.pdbx_strand_id
1 'polypeptide(L)' 'MEKFKPNDKVVYTNKHIPNNLVMNVKRGTHKSGGMDMVTVELPGGLAHAFASELRIATTLEEKLGVRQ' A
#
# COMPACT_ATOMS: atom_id res chain seq x y z
N MET A 1 -14.47 -4.09 3.21
CA MET A 1 -13.04 -3.97 2.88
C MET A 1 -12.91 -3.01 1.72
N GLU A 2 -12.11 -1.98 1.88
CA GLU A 2 -11.83 -1.00 0.84
C GLU A 2 -11.01 -1.67 -0.25
N LYS A 3 -11.40 -1.49 -1.52
CA LYS A 3 -10.67 -2.06 -2.67
C LYS A 3 -9.76 -0.98 -3.24
N PHE A 4 -8.46 -1.23 -3.18
CA PHE A 4 -7.43 -0.38 -3.79
C PHE A 4 -7.46 -0.48 -5.31
N LYS A 5 -7.19 0.65 -5.97
CA LYS A 5 -7.10 0.80 -7.42
C LYS A 5 -5.65 1.10 -7.84
N PRO A 6 -5.29 0.82 -9.10
CA PRO A 6 -4.02 1.30 -9.64
C PRO A 6 -3.87 2.82 -9.46
N ASN A 7 -2.65 3.25 -9.14
CA ASN A 7 -2.24 4.62 -8.82
C ASN A 7 -2.73 5.18 -7.48
N ASP A 8 -3.47 4.42 -6.67
CA ASP A 8 -3.71 4.81 -5.28
C ASP A 8 -2.36 4.90 -4.54
N LYS A 9 -2.25 5.87 -3.64
CA LYS A 9 -1.13 5.98 -2.72
C LYS A 9 -1.51 5.38 -1.38
N VAL A 10 -0.69 4.46 -0.90
CA VAL A 10 -0.99 3.66 0.28
C VAL A 10 0.18 3.62 1.25
N VAL A 11 -0.14 3.40 2.51
CA VAL A 11 0.83 3.13 3.57
C VAL A 11 0.37 1.92 4.37
N TYR A 12 1.31 1.27 5.06
CA TYR A 12 0.96 0.23 6.01
C TYR A 12 0.20 0.81 7.20
N THR A 13 -0.97 0.25 7.50
CA THR A 13 -1.81 0.61 8.64
C THR A 13 -1.11 0.33 9.97
N ASN A 14 -0.37 -0.80 10.06
CA ASN A 14 0.37 -1.18 11.26
C ASN A 14 1.70 -0.43 11.37
N LYS A 15 1.83 0.42 12.40
CA LYS A 15 3.03 1.23 12.66
C LYS A 15 4.29 0.42 12.99
N HIS A 16 4.15 -0.84 13.40
CA HIS A 16 5.28 -1.73 13.69
C HIS A 16 5.93 -2.31 12.43
N ILE A 17 5.29 -2.19 11.26
CA ILE A 17 5.91 -2.54 9.99
C ILE A 17 6.99 -1.49 9.68
N PRO A 18 8.26 -1.89 9.48
CA PRO A 18 9.39 -0.97 9.36
C PRO A 18 9.36 -0.12 8.09
N ASN A 19 8.48 -0.43 7.13
CA ASN A 19 8.27 0.43 5.96
C ASN A 19 7.36 1.62 6.32
N ASN A 20 7.96 2.80 6.29
CA ASN A 20 7.32 4.09 6.49
C ASN A 20 7.15 4.86 5.17
N LEU A 21 7.43 4.28 4.01
CA LEU A 21 7.28 4.98 2.73
C LEU A 21 5.82 4.97 2.25
N VAL A 22 5.42 6.06 1.60
CA VAL A 22 4.21 6.05 0.76
C VAL A 22 4.50 5.24 -0.49
N MET A 23 3.64 4.26 -0.75
CA MET A 23 3.79 3.34 -1.86
C MET A 23 2.72 3.60 -2.92
N ASN A 24 3.07 3.42 -4.18
CA ASN A 24 2.12 3.51 -5.29
C ASN A 24 1.55 2.14 -5.60
N VAL A 25 0.23 2.03 -5.71
CA VAL A 25 -0.41 0.79 -6.15
C VAL A 25 -0.21 0.61 -7.65
N LYS A 26 0.47 -0.47 -8.06
CA LYS A 26 0.61 -0.85 -9.47
C LYS A 26 -0.49 -1.79 -9.94
N ARG A 27 -0.97 -2.64 -9.04
CA ARG A 27 -2.12 -3.50 -9.27
C ARG A 27 -3.05 -3.38 -8.09
N GLY A 28 -4.29 -2.99 -8.37
CA GLY A 28 -5.35 -2.91 -7.39
C GLY A 28 -5.63 -4.26 -6.70
N THR A 29 -6.63 -4.24 -5.82
CA THR A 29 -7.00 -5.43 -5.03
C THR A 29 -7.36 -6.60 -5.94
N HIS A 30 -6.67 -7.73 -5.77
CA HIS A 30 -6.88 -8.95 -6.54
C HIS A 30 -6.74 -10.18 -5.62
N LYS A 31 -7.36 -11.29 -6.04
CA LYS A 31 -7.25 -12.57 -5.32
C LYS A 31 -5.96 -13.29 -5.69
N SER A 32 -5.23 -13.75 -4.68
CA SER A 32 -4.10 -14.68 -4.82
C SER A 32 -4.15 -15.69 -3.69
N GLY A 33 -4.24 -16.99 -4.02
CA GLY A 33 -4.39 -18.06 -3.02
C GLY A 33 -5.58 -17.88 -2.07
N GLY A 34 -6.68 -17.27 -2.55
CA GLY A 34 -7.87 -16.94 -1.74
C GLY A 34 -7.78 -15.63 -0.95
N MET A 35 -6.59 -15.05 -0.82
CA MET A 35 -6.34 -13.82 -0.06
C MET A 35 -6.43 -12.57 -0.95
N ASP A 36 -6.87 -11.44 -0.37
CA ASP A 36 -6.90 -10.15 -1.06
C ASP A 36 -5.52 -9.47 -0.98
N MET A 37 -4.88 -9.35 -2.13
CA MET A 37 -3.53 -8.79 -2.28
C MET A 37 -3.55 -7.51 -3.10
N VAL A 38 -2.55 -6.67 -2.88
CA VAL A 38 -2.28 -5.44 -3.63
C VAL A 38 -0.82 -5.46 -4.07
N THR A 39 -0.55 -5.10 -5.31
CA THR A 39 0.85 -4.92 -5.76
C THR A 39 1.21 -3.45 -5.63
N VAL A 40 2.24 -3.18 -4.85
CA VAL A 40 2.75 -1.84 -4.56
C VAL A 40 4.18 -1.68 -5.09
N GLU A 41 4.54 -0.47 -5.44
CA GLU A 41 5.90 -0.09 -5.84
C GLU A 41 6.66 0.49 -4.66
N LEU A 42 7.88 -0.02 -4.47
CA LEU A 42 8.85 0.39 -3.46
C LEU A 42 10.17 0.80 -4.15
N PRO A 43 11.03 1.60 -3.48
CA PRO A 43 12.40 1.79 -3.95
C PRO A 43 13.13 0.44 -3.94
N GLY A 44 13.31 -0.15 -5.12
CA GLY A 44 13.89 -1.48 -5.29
C GLY A 44 13.00 -2.50 -6.02
N GLY A 45 11.73 -2.17 -6.29
CA GLY A 45 10.88 -2.99 -7.16
C GLY A 45 9.42 -3.06 -6.75
N LEU A 46 8.76 -4.15 -7.14
CA LEU A 46 7.36 -4.42 -6.82
C LEU A 46 7.27 -5.37 -5.63
N ALA A 47 6.32 -5.10 -4.73
CA ALA A 47 5.98 -5.97 -3.63
C ALA A 47 4.49 -6.30 -3.63
N HIS A 48 4.15 -7.44 -3.04
CA HIS A 48 2.77 -7.83 -2.76
C HIS A 48 2.50 -7.65 -1.28
N ALA A 49 1.43 -6.94 -0.95
CA ALA A 49 0.98 -6.72 0.41
C ALA A 49 -0.47 -7.16 0.57
N PHE A 50 -0.86 -7.58 1.77
CA PHE A 50 -2.25 -7.87 2.07
C PHE A 50 -3.07 -6.58 2.04
N ALA A 51 -4.23 -6.60 1.39
CA ALA A 51 -5.12 -5.46 1.36
C ALA A 51 -5.55 -5.02 2.78
N SER A 52 -5.66 -5.96 3.71
CA SER A 52 -6.00 -5.70 5.12
C SER A 52 -4.91 -4.95 5.90
N GLU A 53 -3.67 -4.94 5.41
CA GLU A 53 -2.56 -4.27 6.09
C GLU A 53 -2.31 -2.85 5.57
N LEU A 54 -3.03 -2.43 4.54
CA LEU A 54 -2.87 -1.15 3.88
C LEU A 54 -4.02 -0.20 4.21
N ARG A 55 -3.74 1.10 4.08
CA ARG A 55 -4.72 2.17 4.01
C ARG A 55 -4.30 3.22 3.00
N ILE A 56 -5.25 4.03 2.55
CA ILE A 56 -4.94 5.21 1.74
C ILE A 56 -4.05 6.17 2.55
N ALA A 57 -3.02 6.69 1.89
CA ALA A 57 -2.14 7.70 2.45
C ALA A 57 -2.92 9.01 2.63
N THR A 58 -2.70 9.70 3.74
CA THR A 58 -3.27 11.03 3.94
C THR A 58 -2.57 12.05 3.04
N THR A 59 -3.21 13.19 2.76
CA THR A 59 -2.62 14.26 1.96
C THR A 59 -1.27 14.75 2.52
N LEU A 60 -1.07 14.69 3.84
CA LEU A 60 0.19 15.07 4.46
C LEU A 60 1.29 14.03 4.19
N GLU A 61 0.96 12.75 4.34
CA GLU A 61 1.89 11.64 4.05
C GLU A 61 2.28 11.64 2.57
N GLU A 62 1.33 11.87 1.67
CA GLU A 62 1.60 12.00 0.24
C GLU A 62 2.60 13.12 -0.10
N LYS A 63 2.51 14.25 0.61
CA LYS A 63 3.41 15.38 0.43
C LYS A 63 4.81 15.10 0.98
N LEU A 64 4.89 14.37 2.10
CA LEU A 64 6.16 14.03 2.75
C LEU A 64 6.83 12.78 2.15
N GLY A 65 6.07 11.96 1.42
CA GLY A 65 6.52 10.66 0.92
C GLY A 65 6.63 9.58 2.00
N VAL A 66 6.23 9.88 3.24
CA VAL A 66 6.34 8.98 4.39
C VAL A 66 5.10 8.96 5.27
N ARG A 67 4.85 7.82 5.92
CA ARG A 67 3.79 7.53 6.89
C ARG A 67 4.04 8.24 8.23
N GLN A 68 2.95 8.70 8.87
CA GLN A 68 2.95 9.26 10.24
C GLN A 68 2.33 8.31 11.30
#